data_AF-A0A2N2K3Y0-F1
#
_entry.id   AF-A0A2N2K3Y0-F1
#
_cell.length_a   1.000
_cell.length_b   1.000
_cell.length_c   1.000
_cell.angle_alpha   90.00
_cell.angle_beta   90.00
_cell.angle_gamma   90.00
#
_symmetry.space_group_name_H-M   'P 1'
#
loop_
_entity.id
_entity.type
_entity.pdbx_description
1 polymer ?
#
loop_
_entity_poly.entity_id
_entity_poly.type
_entity_poly.pdbx_seq_one_letter_code
_entity_poly.pdbx_strand_id
1 'polypeptide(L)'
;MFDNLFAGFPKLIFVLLLGFVTFLFGQILKPFFFAIFWAILLAAIFSPLYKRLQLRFKSPNLCAGLSLAAVLITLILPTGFILALLVGETFDLYQSIHSSGGSWMNSINGVFNSLSNHPLLARFNLDQQFITDKTVDVLKVAANFLVKNLSALTGNTIVFFVEFAVMLYCLFYFLRDGKKLIDTVIHYMPVDEQHMNTFISEFLVTSKATL
;
A
#
# COMPACT_ATOMS: atom_id res chain seq x y z
N MET A 1 24.93 -19.23 51.57
CA MET A 1 24.14 -19.95 50.52
C MET A 1 23.05 -19.07 49.89
N PHE A 2 22.67 -17.93 50.49
CA PHE A 2 21.64 -17.03 49.93
C PHE A 2 22.15 -15.98 48.92
N ASP A 3 23.46 -15.69 48.85
CA ASP A 3 23.97 -14.59 48.00
C ASP A 3 23.94 -14.90 46.49
N ASN A 4 24.00 -16.17 46.09
CA ASN A 4 23.92 -16.57 44.67
C ASN A 4 22.48 -16.53 44.11
N LEU A 5 21.45 -16.55 44.98
CA LEU A 5 20.05 -16.39 44.57
C LEU A 5 19.74 -14.93 44.21
N PHE A 6 20.34 -13.97 44.93
CA PHE A 6 20.16 -12.54 44.64
C PHE A 6 21.02 -12.04 43.48
N ALA A 7 22.13 -12.70 43.15
CA ALA A 7 22.97 -12.33 41.99
C ALA A 7 22.31 -12.67 40.63
N GLY A 8 21.43 -13.69 40.59
CA GLY A 8 20.69 -14.07 39.39
C GLY A 8 19.43 -13.22 39.13
N PHE A 9 18.87 -12.60 40.16
CA PHE A 9 17.62 -11.84 40.08
C PHE A 9 17.73 -10.59 39.16
N PRO A 10 18.80 -9.77 39.23
CA PRO A 10 19.02 -8.66 38.31
C PRO A 10 19.19 -9.12 36.87
N LYS A 11 19.89 -10.25 36.64
CA LYS A 11 20.08 -10.82 35.30
C LYS A 11 18.77 -11.32 34.71
N LEU A 12 17.94 -11.98 35.52
CA LEU A 12 16.65 -12.50 35.09
C LEU A 12 15.67 -11.36 34.77
N ILE A 13 15.63 -10.32 35.61
CA ILE A 13 14.87 -9.09 35.33
C ILE A 13 15.37 -8.41 34.06
N PHE A 14 16.70 -8.30 33.89
CA PHE A 14 17.29 -7.71 32.68
C PHE A 14 16.90 -8.48 31.42
N VAL A 15 16.96 -9.82 31.43
CA VAL A 15 16.57 -10.65 30.28
C VAL A 15 15.07 -10.57 30.01
N LEU A 16 14.22 -10.56 31.05
CA LEU A 16 12.77 -10.36 30.90
C LEU A 16 12.45 -8.99 30.30
N LEU A 17 13.09 -7.94 30.81
CA LEU A 17 12.92 -6.58 30.33
C LEU A 17 13.43 -6.45 28.89
N LEU A 18 14.57 -7.05 28.58
CA LEU A 18 15.10 -7.12 27.22
C LEU A 18 14.11 -7.81 26.29
N GLY A 19 13.61 -8.99 26.67
CA GLY A 19 12.61 -9.72 25.89
C GLY A 19 11.33 -8.92 25.68
N PHE A 20 10.86 -8.20 26.71
CA PHE A 20 9.68 -7.34 26.63
C PHE A 20 9.89 -6.13 25.70
N VAL A 21 11.04 -5.46 25.81
CA VAL A 21 11.41 -4.33 24.92
C VAL A 21 11.58 -4.82 23.48
N THR A 22 12.22 -5.98 23.27
CA THR A 22 12.35 -6.60 21.94
C THR A 22 10.97 -6.96 21.36
N PHE A 23 10.05 -7.47 22.17
CA PHE A 23 8.69 -7.77 21.74
C PHE A 23 7.93 -6.51 21.31
N LEU A 24 7.97 -5.46 22.13
CA LEU A 24 7.37 -4.17 21.81
C LEU A 24 7.97 -3.57 20.54
N PHE A 25 9.29 -3.63 20.40
CA PHE A 25 9.99 -3.18 19.21
C PHE A 25 9.53 -3.95 17.96
N GLY A 26 9.38 -5.27 18.05
CA GLY A 26 8.83 -6.09 16.97
C GLY A 26 7.40 -5.68 16.59
N GLN A 27 6.58 -5.30 17.57
CA GLN A 27 5.22 -4.82 17.33
C GLN A 27 5.21 -3.46 16.61
N ILE A 28 6.14 -2.55 16.96
CA ILE A 28 6.34 -1.27 16.29
C ILE A 28 6.87 -1.46 14.87
N LEU A 29 7.75 -2.45 14.66
CA LEU A 29 8.30 -2.76 13.34
C LEU A 29 7.30 -3.42 12.38
N LYS A 30 6.27 -4.09 12.90
CA LYS A 30 5.23 -4.80 12.13
C LYS A 30 4.71 -4.03 10.89
N PRO A 31 4.25 -2.77 10.99
CA PRO A 31 3.80 -2.00 9.81
C PRO A 31 4.91 -1.78 8.77
N PHE A 32 6.17 -1.60 9.20
CA PHE A 32 7.29 -1.29 8.31
C PHE A 32 7.79 -2.50 7.52
N PHE A 33 7.46 -3.74 7.90
CA PHE A 33 7.82 -4.91 7.10
C PHE A 33 7.28 -4.84 5.68
N PHE A 34 6.05 -4.34 5.51
CA PHE A 34 5.47 -4.15 4.19
C PHE A 34 6.26 -3.12 3.38
N ALA A 35 6.59 -1.97 3.98
CA ALA A 35 7.42 -0.94 3.36
C ALA A 35 8.81 -1.47 2.93
N ILE A 36 9.48 -2.23 3.80
CA ILE A 36 10.79 -2.83 3.52
C ILE A 36 10.68 -3.85 2.38
N PHE A 37 9.66 -4.71 2.41
CA PHE A 37 9.42 -5.69 1.35
C PHE A 37 9.24 -5.03 -0.02
N TRP A 38 8.40 -4.00 -0.11
CA TRP A 38 8.23 -3.22 -1.34
C TRP A 38 9.52 -2.54 -1.78
N ALA A 39 10.31 -2.03 -0.85
CA ALA A 39 11.60 -1.43 -1.15
C ALA A 39 12.57 -2.46 -1.77
N ILE A 40 12.62 -3.69 -1.25
CA ILE A 40 13.45 -4.78 -1.83
C ILE A 40 12.98 -5.12 -3.24
N LEU A 41 11.67 -5.29 -3.43
CA LEU A 41 11.09 -5.66 -4.71
C LEU A 41 11.35 -4.60 -5.77
N LEU A 42 11.09 -3.32 -5.45
CA LEU A 42 11.41 -2.20 -6.33
C LEU A 42 12.92 -2.08 -6.57
N ALA A 43 13.76 -2.28 -5.57
CA ALA A 43 15.21 -2.27 -5.74
C ALA A 43 15.65 -3.36 -6.73
N ALA A 44 15.07 -4.57 -6.66
CA ALA A 44 15.38 -5.66 -7.57
C ALA A 44 14.97 -5.32 -9.02
N ILE A 45 13.75 -4.80 -9.22
CA ILE A 45 13.21 -4.39 -10.53
C ILE A 45 14.02 -3.25 -11.14
N PHE A 46 14.40 -2.24 -10.35
CA PHE A 46 15.12 -1.06 -10.82
C PHE A 46 16.65 -1.18 -10.72
N SER A 47 17.18 -2.29 -10.19
CA SER A 47 18.62 -2.58 -10.19
C SER A 47 19.31 -2.48 -11.56
N PRO A 48 18.73 -2.94 -12.71
CA PRO A 48 19.37 -2.74 -14.01
C PRO A 48 19.45 -1.27 -14.41
N LEU A 49 18.46 -0.45 -14.03
CA LEU A 49 18.48 1.00 -14.29
C LEU A 49 19.62 1.66 -13.51
N TYR A 50 19.75 1.33 -12.22
CA TYR A 50 20.85 1.82 -11.39
C TYR A 50 22.24 1.40 -11.93
N LYS A 51 22.42 0.14 -12.34
CA LYS A 51 23.67 -0.33 -12.96
C LYS A 51 24.00 0.43 -14.25
N ARG A 52 23.01 0.71 -15.11
CA ARG A 52 23.19 1.52 -16.33
C ARG A 52 23.61 2.95 -16.01
N LEU A 53 23.04 3.54 -14.97
CA LEU A 53 23.42 4.88 -14.49
C LEU A 53 24.84 4.91 -13.92
N GLN A 54 25.23 3.86 -13.19
CA GLN A 54 26.58 3.71 -12.62
C GLN A 54 27.67 3.61 -13.70
N LEU A 55 27.35 3.12 -14.90
CA LEU A 55 28.27 3.14 -16.04
C LEU A 55 28.52 4.57 -16.58
N ARG A 56 27.59 5.50 -16.34
CA ARG A 56 27.64 6.87 -16.87
C ARG A 56 28.09 7.91 -15.85
N PHE A 57 27.87 7.65 -14.56
CA PHE A 57 28.24 8.56 -13.47
C PHE A 57 29.12 7.86 -12.43
N LYS A 58 30.22 8.52 -12.03
CA LYS A 58 31.18 7.96 -11.06
C LYS A 58 30.69 7.96 -9.61
N SER A 59 29.70 8.78 -9.25
CA SER A 59 29.25 8.87 -7.86
C SER A 59 28.00 7.99 -7.59
N PRO A 60 28.06 7.08 -6.60
CA PRO A 60 26.97 6.16 -6.30
C PRO A 60 25.72 6.87 -5.74
N ASN A 61 25.91 7.98 -5.01
CA ASN A 61 24.81 8.77 -4.46
C ASN A 61 23.95 9.45 -5.56
N LEU A 62 24.59 9.98 -6.62
CA LEU A 62 23.84 10.59 -7.73
C LEU A 62 23.07 9.52 -8.52
N CYS A 63 23.70 8.36 -8.78
CA CYS A 63 23.02 7.26 -9.47
C CYS A 63 21.80 6.77 -8.69
N ALA A 64 21.94 6.60 -7.38
CA ALA A 64 20.85 6.13 -6.51
C ALA A 64 19.72 7.17 -6.46
N GLY A 65 20.07 8.46 -6.32
CA GLY A 65 19.10 9.55 -6.34
C GLY A 65 18.34 9.66 -7.68
N LEU A 66 19.04 9.53 -8.81
CA LEU A 66 18.42 9.57 -10.12
C LEU A 66 17.50 8.37 -10.37
N SER A 67 17.92 7.17 -9.94
CA SER A 67 17.07 5.98 -10.01
C SER A 67 15.85 6.11 -9.11
N LEU A 68 15.98 6.67 -7.90
CA LEU A 68 14.87 6.93 -7.00
C LEU A 68 13.89 7.94 -7.60
N ALA A 69 14.40 9.02 -8.21
CA ALA A 69 13.57 9.99 -8.91
C ALA A 69 12.82 9.33 -10.09
N ALA A 70 13.47 8.45 -10.84
CA ALA A 70 12.82 7.68 -11.90
C ALA A 70 11.72 6.76 -11.35
N VAL A 71 11.94 6.08 -10.21
CA VAL A 71 10.90 5.28 -9.54
C VAL A 71 9.73 6.17 -9.12
N LEU A 72 9.99 7.31 -8.48
CA LEU A 72 8.96 8.25 -8.05
C LEU A 72 8.11 8.73 -9.23
N ILE A 73 8.74 9.14 -10.34
CA ILE A 73 8.01 9.57 -11.53
C ILE A 73 7.17 8.42 -12.10
N THR A 74 7.75 7.23 -12.22
CA THR A 74 7.06 6.05 -12.77
C THR A 74 5.87 5.62 -11.92
N LEU A 75 5.89 5.88 -10.60
CA LEU A 75 4.82 5.47 -9.67
C LEU A 75 3.79 6.58 -9.44
N ILE A 76 4.22 7.83 -9.23
CA ILE A 76 3.34 8.97 -8.94
C ILE A 76 2.52 9.36 -10.15
N LEU A 77 3.10 9.34 -11.36
CA LEU A 77 2.41 9.79 -12.57
C LEU A 77 1.17 8.94 -12.90
N PRO A 78 1.24 7.59 -12.98
CA PRO A 78 0.05 6.78 -13.23
C PRO A 78 -0.93 6.81 -12.06
N THR A 79 -0.44 6.76 -10.82
CA THR A 79 -1.32 6.76 -9.64
C THR A 79 -2.07 8.09 -9.50
N GLY A 80 -1.37 9.21 -9.69
CA GLY A 80 -1.96 10.54 -9.68
C GLY A 80 -2.96 10.74 -10.80
N PHE A 81 -2.68 10.22 -12.01
CA PHE A 81 -3.61 10.26 -13.12
C PHE A 81 -4.90 9.48 -12.83
N ILE A 82 -4.79 8.24 -12.34
CA ILE A 82 -5.96 7.42 -11.97
C ILE A 82 -6.77 8.08 -10.85
N LEU A 83 -6.10 8.60 -9.82
CA LEU A 83 -6.77 9.31 -8.72
C LEU A 83 -7.48 10.58 -9.22
N ALA A 84 -6.86 11.35 -10.11
CA ALA A 84 -7.48 12.55 -10.68
C ALA A 84 -8.74 12.21 -11.49
N LEU A 85 -8.69 11.16 -12.31
CA LEU A 85 -9.86 10.67 -13.05
C LEU A 85 -10.99 10.23 -12.10
N LEU A 86 -10.65 9.45 -11.07
CA LEU A 86 -11.61 8.92 -10.11
C LEU A 86 -12.26 10.03 -9.27
N VAL A 87 -11.50 11.04 -8.87
CA VAL A 87 -12.03 12.20 -8.14
C VAL A 87 -12.94 13.02 -9.05
N GLY A 88 -12.56 13.27 -10.31
CA GLY A 88 -13.41 13.96 -11.28
C GLY A 88 -14.75 13.25 -11.49
N GLU A 89 -14.72 11.95 -11.77
CA GLU A 89 -15.93 11.13 -11.93
C GLU A 89 -16.80 11.11 -10.67
N THR A 90 -16.18 11.05 -9.48
CA THR A 90 -16.92 11.03 -8.20
C THR A 90 -17.58 12.38 -7.90
N PHE A 91 -16.93 13.51 -8.21
CA PHE A 91 -17.52 14.84 -8.04
C PHE A 91 -18.71 15.07 -8.97
N ASP A 92 -18.61 14.64 -10.23
CA ASP A 92 -19.71 14.71 -11.19
C ASP A 92 -20.91 13.87 -10.72
N LEU A 93 -20.67 12.67 -10.21
CA LEU A 93 -21.69 11.80 -9.62
C LEU A 93 -22.31 12.43 -8.36
N TYR A 94 -21.50 12.99 -7.46
CA TYR A 94 -21.97 13.64 -6.24
C TYR A 94 -22.85 14.87 -6.54
N GLN A 95 -22.45 15.69 -7.51
CA GLN A 95 -23.20 16.86 -7.95
C GLN A 95 -24.51 16.47 -8.65
N SER A 96 -24.53 15.36 -9.39
CA SER A 96 -25.76 14.81 -9.99
C SER A 96 -26.79 14.31 -8.97
N ILE A 97 -26.32 13.92 -7.77
CA ILE A 97 -27.17 13.43 -6.66
C ILE A 97 -27.66 14.60 -5.76
N HIS A 98 -26.82 15.61 -5.52
CA HIS A 98 -27.15 16.74 -4.63
C HIS A 98 -27.83 17.93 -5.34
N SER A 99 -27.67 18.08 -6.65
CA SER A 99 -28.49 19.02 -7.41
C SER A 99 -29.90 18.45 -7.51
N SER A 100 -30.81 19.05 -6.75
CA SER A 100 -32.23 18.72 -6.68
C SER A 100 -32.94 18.85 -8.04
N GLY A 101 -32.77 17.87 -8.94
CA GLY A 101 -33.62 17.67 -10.12
C GLY A 101 -32.96 17.71 -11.51
N GLY A 102 -31.64 17.59 -11.67
CA GLY A 102 -31.00 17.88 -12.97
C GLY A 102 -31.07 16.77 -14.04
N SER A 103 -30.37 15.66 -13.84
CA SER A 103 -30.08 14.71 -14.93
C SER A 103 -30.32 13.25 -14.57
N TRP A 104 -29.82 12.78 -13.42
CA TRP A 104 -29.96 11.37 -13.01
C TRP A 104 -31.42 10.98 -12.71
N MET A 105 -32.17 11.86 -12.03
CA MET A 105 -33.60 11.65 -11.78
C MET A 105 -34.39 11.59 -13.09
N ASN A 106 -34.00 12.37 -14.10
CA ASN A 106 -34.63 12.37 -15.43
C ASN A 106 -34.24 11.13 -16.25
N SER A 107 -33.00 10.62 -16.12
CA SER A 107 -32.58 9.35 -16.72
C SER A 107 -33.29 8.15 -16.07
N ILE A 108 -33.41 8.12 -14.75
CA ILE A 108 -34.18 7.09 -14.04
C ILE A 108 -35.66 7.19 -14.40
N ASN A 109 -36.27 8.37 -14.34
CA ASN A 109 -37.67 8.56 -14.71
C ASN A 109 -37.91 8.26 -16.20
N GLY A 110 -36.96 8.54 -17.08
CA GLY A 110 -37.02 8.23 -18.51
C GLY A 110 -36.95 6.73 -18.78
N VAL A 111 -36.03 6.01 -18.14
CA VAL A 111 -35.96 4.53 -18.18
C VAL A 111 -37.24 3.94 -17.58
N PHE A 112 -37.73 4.49 -16.48
CA PHE A 112 -38.93 4.01 -15.80
C PHE A 112 -40.21 4.25 -16.62
N ASN A 113 -40.37 5.41 -17.24
CA ASN A 113 -41.50 5.69 -18.16
C ASN A 113 -41.43 4.82 -19.42
N SER A 114 -40.23 4.55 -19.94
CA SER A 114 -40.06 3.65 -21.09
C SER A 114 -40.40 2.20 -20.71
N LEU A 115 -40.08 1.79 -19.47
CA LEU A 115 -40.37 0.46 -18.95
C LEU A 115 -41.84 0.27 -18.53
N SER A 116 -42.48 1.32 -18.02
CA SER A 116 -43.90 1.35 -17.61
C SER A 116 -44.86 1.33 -18.80
N ASN A 117 -44.42 1.84 -19.96
CA ASN A 117 -45.16 1.72 -21.23
C ASN A 117 -45.15 0.30 -21.82
N HIS A 118 -44.42 -0.65 -21.22
CA HIS A 118 -44.48 -2.05 -21.63
C HIS A 118 -45.76 -2.69 -21.06
N PRO A 119 -46.64 -3.30 -21.90
CA PRO A 119 -47.98 -3.75 -21.51
C PRO A 119 -48.03 -4.84 -20.42
N LEU A 120 -46.87 -5.38 -20.02
CA LEU A 120 -46.73 -6.36 -18.94
C LEU A 120 -46.51 -5.72 -17.55
N LEU A 121 -46.04 -4.47 -17.50
CA LEU A 121 -45.70 -3.76 -16.25
C LEU A 121 -46.74 -2.72 -15.82
N ALA A 122 -47.58 -2.24 -16.74
CA ALA A 122 -48.69 -1.33 -16.44
C ALA A 122 -49.76 -1.90 -15.47
N ARG A 123 -49.74 -3.22 -15.19
CA ARG A 123 -50.60 -3.87 -14.19
C ARG A 123 -50.03 -3.81 -12.76
N PHE A 124 -48.73 -3.62 -12.61
CA PHE A 124 -48.13 -3.37 -11.32
C PHE A 124 -48.12 -1.86 -11.14
N ASN A 125 -49.01 -1.36 -10.29
CA ASN A 125 -49.06 0.02 -9.85
C ASN A 125 -47.81 0.30 -8.98
N LEU A 126 -46.64 0.29 -9.62
CA LEU A 126 -45.34 0.47 -8.98
C LEU A 126 -45.32 1.89 -8.45
N ASP A 127 -45.54 1.99 -7.15
CA ASP A 127 -45.57 3.25 -6.43
C ASP A 127 -44.22 3.95 -6.62
N GLN A 128 -44.23 5.02 -7.41
CA GLN A 128 -43.02 5.79 -7.78
C GLN A 128 -42.29 6.26 -6.53
N GLN A 129 -43.02 6.48 -5.43
CA GLN A 129 -42.47 6.85 -4.12
C GLN A 129 -41.69 5.69 -3.48
N PHE A 130 -42.18 4.46 -3.52
CA PHE A 130 -41.50 3.30 -2.90
C PHE A 130 -40.17 2.96 -3.58
N ILE A 131 -40.08 3.11 -4.91
CA ILE A 131 -38.83 2.88 -5.64
C ILE A 131 -37.85 4.03 -5.45
N THR A 132 -38.35 5.28 -5.40
CA THR A 132 -37.51 6.44 -5.10
C THR A 132 -36.91 6.33 -3.70
N ASP A 133 -37.71 6.00 -2.69
CA ASP A 133 -37.25 5.86 -1.30
C ASP A 133 -36.25 4.71 -1.13
N LYS A 134 -36.51 3.54 -1.75
CA LYS A 134 -35.53 2.43 -1.74
C LYS A 134 -34.23 2.78 -2.45
N THR A 135 -34.30 3.54 -3.55
CA THR A 135 -33.09 3.97 -4.28
C THR A 135 -32.28 4.98 -3.46
N VAL A 136 -32.96 5.91 -2.77
CA VAL A 136 -32.34 6.86 -1.84
C VAL A 136 -31.68 6.14 -0.66
N ASP A 137 -32.31 5.09 -0.11
CA ASP A 137 -31.71 4.31 0.98
C ASP A 137 -30.49 3.51 0.54
N VAL A 138 -30.51 2.90 -0.67
CA VAL A 138 -29.33 2.23 -1.24
C VAL A 138 -28.19 3.23 -1.47
N LEU A 139 -28.50 4.42 -1.98
CA LEU A 139 -27.53 5.51 -2.15
C LEU A 139 -26.96 5.99 -0.81
N LYS A 140 -27.78 6.13 0.23
CA LYS A 140 -27.30 6.47 1.59
C LYS A 140 -26.38 5.40 2.14
N VAL A 141 -26.67 4.12 1.95
CA VAL A 141 -25.78 3.02 2.38
C VAL A 141 -24.45 3.08 1.63
N ALA A 142 -24.46 3.29 0.31
CA ALA A 142 -23.25 3.44 -0.49
C ALA A 142 -22.45 4.70 -0.08
N ALA A 143 -23.11 5.83 0.12
CA ALA A 143 -22.49 7.08 0.56
C ALA A 143 -21.90 6.95 1.96
N ASN A 144 -22.61 6.34 2.91
CA ASN A 144 -22.11 6.08 4.26
C ASN A 144 -20.93 5.10 4.25
N PHE A 145 -20.95 4.09 3.37
CA PHE A 145 -19.80 3.20 3.17
C PHE A 145 -18.59 3.99 2.67
N LEU A 146 -18.76 4.85 1.66
CA LEU A 146 -17.69 5.71 1.15
C LEU A 146 -17.17 6.66 2.23
N VAL A 147 -18.04 7.41 2.91
CA VAL A 147 -17.65 8.34 3.98
C VAL A 147 -16.90 7.61 5.10
N LYS A 148 -17.38 6.44 5.55
CA LYS A 148 -16.73 5.65 6.60
C LYS A 148 -15.35 5.15 6.17
N ASN A 149 -15.21 4.68 4.93
CA ASN A 149 -13.92 4.24 4.39
C ASN A 149 -12.97 5.42 4.14
N LEU A 150 -13.47 6.57 3.68
CA LEU A 150 -12.69 7.80 3.51
C LEU A 150 -12.18 8.35 4.85
N SER A 151 -13.02 8.35 5.90
CA SER A 151 -12.58 8.73 7.25
C SER A 151 -11.53 7.76 7.82
N ALA A 152 -11.67 6.45 7.59
CA ALA A 152 -10.67 5.46 7.98
C ALA A 152 -9.35 5.63 7.20
N LEU A 153 -9.43 5.92 5.90
CA LEU A 153 -8.27 6.25 5.06
C LEU A 153 -7.54 7.48 5.61
N THR A 154 -8.27 8.54 5.98
CA THR A 154 -7.69 9.79 6.51
C THR A 154 -6.90 9.55 7.81
N GLY A 155 -7.40 8.69 8.71
CA GLY A 155 -6.69 8.32 9.94
C GLY A 155 -5.41 7.53 9.68
N ASN A 156 -5.43 6.63 8.69
CA ASN A 156 -4.26 5.83 8.30
C ASN A 156 -3.27 6.58 7.38
N THR A 157 -3.63 7.75 6.86
CA THR A 157 -2.80 8.53 5.94
C THR A 157 -1.43 8.86 6.53
N ILE A 158 -1.35 9.23 7.81
CA ILE A 158 -0.06 9.53 8.45
C ILE A 158 0.86 8.31 8.45
N VAL A 159 0.33 7.15 8.87
CA VAL A 159 1.07 5.88 8.88
C VAL A 159 1.51 5.52 7.46
N PHE A 160 0.62 5.67 6.47
CA PHE A 160 0.95 5.46 5.06
C PHE A 160 2.11 6.36 4.59
N PHE A 161 2.11 7.65 4.91
CA PHE A 161 3.20 8.55 4.54
C PHE A 161 4.52 8.18 5.21
N VAL A 162 4.49 7.77 6.48
CA VAL A 162 5.68 7.30 7.18
C VAL A 162 6.18 5.99 6.57
N GLU A 163 5.31 5.01 6.31
CA GLU A 163 5.64 3.76 5.63
C GLU A 163 6.21 4.02 4.22
N PHE A 164 5.63 4.96 3.48
CA PHE A 164 6.10 5.37 2.16
C PHE A 164 7.48 6.04 2.24
N ALA A 165 7.71 6.93 3.20
CA ALA A 165 9.02 7.55 3.41
C ALA A 165 10.08 6.51 3.79
N VAL A 166 9.74 5.56 4.67
CA VAL A 166 10.62 4.45 5.06
C VAL A 166 10.92 3.56 3.85
N MET A 167 9.90 3.22 3.04
CA MET A 167 10.07 2.45 1.81
C MET A 167 11.05 3.14 0.86
N LEU A 168 10.89 4.44 0.60
CA LEU A 168 11.79 5.20 -0.27
C LEU A 168 13.22 5.26 0.28
N TYR A 169 13.36 5.47 1.59
CA TYR A 169 14.65 5.45 2.25
C TYR A 169 15.34 4.09 2.11
N CYS A 170 14.64 3.00 2.41
CA CYS A 170 15.14 1.64 2.23
C CYS A 170 15.49 1.36 0.78
N LEU A 171 14.65 1.78 -0.17
CA LEU A 171 14.87 1.60 -1.61
C LEU A 171 16.15 2.31 -2.05
N PHE A 172 16.38 3.55 -1.59
CA PHE A 172 17.62 4.28 -1.86
C PHE A 172 18.85 3.49 -1.40
N TYR A 173 18.83 3.02 -0.16
CA TYR A 173 19.94 2.28 0.42
C TYR A 173 20.14 0.90 -0.23
N PHE A 174 19.06 0.20 -0.59
CA PHE A 174 19.13 -1.08 -1.29
C PHE A 174 19.66 -0.93 -2.71
N LEU A 175 19.27 0.12 -3.43
CA LEU A 175 19.85 0.42 -4.75
C LEU A 175 21.32 0.80 -4.64
N ARG A 176 21.70 1.62 -3.65
CA ARG A 176 23.08 2.10 -3.49
C ARG A 176 24.05 1.03 -2.99
N ASP A 177 23.69 0.38 -1.88
CA ASP A 177 24.56 -0.48 -1.08
C ASP A 177 24.08 -1.94 -1.02
N GLY A 178 23.12 -2.34 -1.86
CA GLY A 178 22.50 -3.68 -1.80
C GLY A 178 23.49 -4.84 -1.76
N LYS A 179 24.59 -4.78 -2.53
CA LYS A 179 25.67 -5.79 -2.46
C LYS A 179 26.33 -5.84 -1.07
N LYS A 180 26.75 -4.69 -0.54
CA LYS A 180 27.39 -4.61 0.78
C LYS A 180 26.47 -5.10 1.90
N LEU A 181 25.16 -4.79 1.80
CA LEU A 181 24.16 -5.25 2.76
C LEU A 181 24.03 -6.77 2.73
N ILE A 182 23.95 -7.37 1.55
CA ILE A 182 23.90 -8.83 1.38
C ILE A 182 25.19 -9.47 1.92
N ASP A 183 26.36 -8.96 1.55
CA ASP A 183 27.66 -9.48 1.99
C ASP A 183 27.79 -9.42 3.53
N THR A 184 27.31 -8.33 4.14
CA THR A 184 27.29 -8.18 5.60
C THR A 184 26.36 -9.19 6.27
N VAL A 185 25.15 -9.38 5.73
CA VAL A 185 24.18 -10.33 6.26
C VAL A 185 24.71 -11.77 6.18
N ILE A 186 25.35 -12.13 5.06
CA ILE A 186 26.00 -13.44 4.88
C ILE A 186 27.14 -13.62 5.91
N HIS A 187 27.98 -12.61 6.10
CA HIS A 187 29.14 -12.69 7.01
C HIS A 187 28.76 -12.94 8.48
N TYR A 188 27.63 -12.41 8.94
CA TYR A 188 27.15 -12.60 10.32
C TYR A 188 26.22 -13.80 10.48
N MET A 189 25.79 -14.44 9.39
CA MET A 189 25.02 -15.68 9.47
C MET A 189 25.95 -16.87 9.66
N PRO A 190 25.70 -17.75 10.66
CA PRO A 190 26.48 -18.97 10.87
C PRO A 190 26.06 -20.06 9.87
N VAL A 191 26.10 -19.77 8.57
CA VAL A 191 25.72 -20.68 7.48
C VAL A 191 26.80 -20.63 6.41
N ASP A 192 27.11 -21.79 5.84
CA ASP A 192 28.13 -21.93 4.80
C ASP A 192 27.84 -21.06 3.55
N GLU A 193 28.80 -20.23 3.14
CA GLU A 193 28.62 -19.22 2.08
C GLU A 193 28.19 -19.83 0.74
N GLN A 194 28.60 -21.07 0.44
CA GLN A 194 28.25 -21.75 -0.80
C GLN A 194 26.76 -22.09 -0.85
N HIS A 195 26.21 -22.59 0.26
CA HIS A 195 24.79 -22.96 0.35
C HIS A 195 23.87 -21.74 0.28
N MET A 196 24.27 -20.63 0.91
CA MET A 196 23.51 -19.38 0.92
C MET A 196 23.44 -18.75 -0.49
N ASN A 197 24.55 -18.75 -1.23
CA ASN A 197 24.60 -18.19 -2.58
C ASN A 197 23.71 -18.96 -3.57
N THR A 198 23.69 -20.30 -3.48
CA THR A 198 22.79 -21.14 -4.30
C THR A 198 21.33 -20.81 -4.01
N PHE A 199 20.94 -20.75 -2.74
CA PHE A 199 19.55 -20.43 -2.34
C PHE A 199 19.08 -19.05 -2.82
N ILE A 200 19.92 -18.02 -2.68
CA ILE A 200 19.62 -16.66 -3.19
C ILE A 200 19.42 -16.70 -4.71
N SER A 201 20.25 -17.43 -5.44
CA SER A 201 20.16 -17.52 -6.89
C SER A 201 18.85 -18.19 -7.34
N GLU A 202 18.43 -19.27 -6.70
CA GLU A 202 17.18 -19.99 -7.01
C GLU A 202 15.93 -19.19 -6.63
N PHE A 203 15.96 -18.48 -5.49
CA PHE A 203 14.87 -17.60 -5.08
C PHE A 203 14.67 -16.43 -6.06
N LEU A 204 15.77 -15.82 -6.52
CA LEU A 204 15.72 -14.73 -7.50
C LEU A 204 15.21 -15.18 -8.87
N VAL A 205 15.59 -16.38 -9.31
CA VAL A 205 15.10 -16.98 -10.57
C VAL A 205 13.59 -17.25 -10.48
N THR A 206 13.14 -17.89 -9.39
CA THR A 206 11.73 -18.24 -9.21
C THR A 206 10.84 -17.02 -9.04
N SER A 207 11.28 -16.03 -8.28
CA SER A 207 10.55 -14.77 -8.08
C SER A 207 10.42 -13.97 -9.38
N LYS A 208 11.49 -13.94 -10.20
CA LYS A 208 11.43 -13.31 -11.53
C LYS A 208 10.55 -14.06 -12.53
N ALA A 209 10.37 -15.36 -12.36
CA ALA A 209 9.51 -16.16 -13.22
C ALA A 209 8.02 -16.04 -12.86
N THR A 210 7.72 -15.61 -11.63
CA THR A 210 6.34 -15.47 -11.12
C THR A 210 5.77 -14.06 -11.32
N LEU A 211 6.63 -13.04 -11.41
CA LEU A 211 6.30 -11.65 -11.73
C LEU A 211 6.26 -11.41 -13.23
#